data_AF-A0A935H2A2-F1
#
_entry.id   AF-A0A935H2A2-F1
#
_cell.length_a   1.000
_cell.length_b   1.000
_cell.length_c   1.000
_cell.angle_alpha   90.00
_cell.angle_beta   90.00
_cell.angle_gamma   90.00
#
_symmetry.space_group_name_H-M   'P 1'
#
loop_
_entity.id
_entity.type
_entity.pdbx_description
1 polymer ?
#
loop_
_entity_poly.entity_id
_entity_poly.type
_entity_poly.pdbx_seq_one_letter_code
_entity_poly.pdbx_strand_id
1 'polypeptide(L)'
;MAPWVYDPQSGGVKIPPRIFDEICKKAEIFASSRAWYPKTQLKLRFKSQFCYVDTFEEGDLRLMPLCRLRHFNQERWSFAVFTYGNERYEPCWFPDGKSEGTLEAALEVCEQFIV
;
A
#
# COMPACT_ATOMS: atom_id res chain seq x y z
N MET A 1 -21.68 26.40 -8.03
CA MET A 1 -20.26 26.04 -7.83
C MET A 1 -20.25 24.87 -6.87
N ALA A 2 -19.73 23.71 -7.27
CA ALA A 2 -19.61 22.59 -6.34
C ALA A 2 -18.63 23.00 -5.22
N PRO A 3 -18.92 22.73 -3.94
CA PRO A 3 -17.96 22.95 -2.88
C PRO A 3 -16.70 22.12 -3.17
N TRP A 4 -15.53 22.69 -2.90
CA TRP A 4 -14.27 21.96 -3.02
C TRP A 4 -14.27 20.81 -2.01
N VAL A 5 -14.29 19.56 -2.49
CA VAL A 5 -14.23 18.36 -1.65
C VAL A 5 -12.83 17.79 -1.75
N TYR A 6 -12.18 17.61 -0.60
CA TYR A 6 -10.88 16.95 -0.54
C TYR A 6 -11.01 15.49 -0.99
N ASP A 7 -10.37 15.14 -2.10
CA ASP A 7 -10.26 13.76 -2.56
C ASP A 7 -8.87 13.21 -2.21
N PRO A 8 -8.75 12.36 -1.17
CA PRO A 8 -7.48 11.74 -0.77
C PRO A 8 -6.96 10.74 -1.83
N GLN A 9 -7.78 10.41 -2.83
CA GLN A 9 -7.39 9.62 -3.98
C GLN A 9 -6.87 10.46 -5.15
N SER A 10 -6.84 11.79 -5.01
CA SER A 10 -6.26 12.73 -5.97
C SER A 10 -4.98 13.38 -5.44
N GLY A 11 -4.10 13.83 -6.33
CA GLY A 11 -2.84 14.50 -5.96
C GLY A 11 -1.71 13.55 -5.51
N GLY A 12 -1.03 13.91 -4.42
CA GLY A 12 0.17 13.25 -3.90
C GLY A 12 1.49 13.85 -4.43
N VAL A 13 2.59 13.46 -3.79
CA VAL A 13 3.95 13.91 -4.12
C VAL A 13 4.77 12.72 -4.59
N LYS A 14 5.54 12.91 -5.66
CA LYS A 14 6.47 11.88 -6.16
C LYS A 14 7.35 11.37 -5.01
N ILE A 15 7.39 10.05 -4.85
CA ILE A 15 8.21 9.39 -3.85
C ILE A 15 9.68 9.61 -4.22
N PRO A 16 10.47 10.27 -3.37
CA PRO A 16 11.89 10.47 -3.64
C PRO A 16 12.64 9.12 -3.64
N PRO A 17 13.53 8.83 -4.61
CA PRO A 17 14.29 7.58 -4.63
C PRO A 17 15.09 7.31 -3.34
N ARG A 18 15.55 8.37 -2.67
CA ARG A 18 16.29 8.30 -1.40
C ARG A 18 15.53 7.64 -0.24
N ILE A 19 14.20 7.54 -0.33
CA ILE A 19 13.38 6.90 0.71
C ILE A 19 12.88 5.50 0.30
N PHE A 20 13.25 4.98 -0.88
CA PHE A 20 12.79 3.67 -1.33
C PHE A 20 13.26 2.55 -0.39
N ASP A 21 14.55 2.54 -0.03
CA ASP A 21 15.10 1.54 0.90
C ASP A 21 14.46 1.61 2.28
N GLU A 22 14.14 2.82 2.76
CA GLU A 22 13.47 3.00 4.05
C GLU A 22 12.05 2.39 4.02
N ILE A 23 11.29 2.63 2.95
CA ILE A 23 9.93 2.09 2.78
C ILE A 23 9.98 0.56 2.65
N CYS A 24 10.91 0.02 1.85
CA CYS A 24 11.11 -1.42 1.72
C CYS A 24 11.44 -2.06 3.08
N LYS A 25 12.38 -1.48 3.83
CA LYS A 25 12.76 -1.96 5.15
C LYS A 25 11.60 -1.94 6.14
N LYS A 26 10.78 -0.88 6.14
CA LYS A 26 9.57 -0.80 6.97
C LYS A 26 8.56 -1.89 6.62
N ALA A 27 8.30 -2.11 5.34
CA ALA A 27 7.39 -3.16 4.89
C ALA A 27 7.91 -4.57 5.24
N GLU A 28 9.22 -4.80 5.15
CA GLU A 28 9.83 -6.08 5.52
C GLU A 28 9.81 -6.32 7.04
N ILE A 29 10.11 -5.30 7.85
CA ILE A 29 9.96 -5.36 9.30
C ILE A 29 8.51 -5.70 9.67
N PHE A 30 7.54 -5.00 9.06
CA PHE A 30 6.11 -5.29 9.25
C PHE A 30 5.80 -6.76 8.91
N ALA A 31 6.19 -7.22 7.71
CA ALA A 31 5.95 -8.58 7.25
C ALA A 31 6.55 -9.64 8.17
N SER A 32 7.80 -9.45 8.61
CA SER A 32 8.53 -10.39 9.47
C SER A 32 7.87 -10.66 10.82
N SER A 33 6.96 -9.78 11.26
CA SER A 33 6.21 -9.92 12.51
C SER A 33 4.90 -10.72 12.37
N ARG A 34 4.54 -11.15 11.15
CA ARG A 34 3.26 -11.80 10.85
C ARG A 34 3.40 -13.29 10.59
N ALA A 35 2.33 -14.04 10.87
CA ALA A 35 2.30 -15.49 10.73
C ALA A 35 2.35 -15.99 9.28
N TRP A 36 1.98 -15.16 8.29
CA TRP A 36 2.04 -15.51 6.87
C TRP A 36 3.46 -15.42 6.28
N TYR A 37 4.39 -14.77 6.98
CA TYR A 37 5.80 -14.73 6.63
C TYR A 37 6.53 -15.97 7.21
N PRO A 38 7.50 -16.60 6.51
CA PRO A 38 8.10 -16.19 5.23
C PRO A 38 7.42 -16.78 3.99
N LYS A 39 6.35 -17.59 4.15
CA LYS A 39 5.66 -18.26 3.03
C LYS A 39 5.19 -17.26 1.98
N THR A 40 4.58 -16.17 2.44
CA THR A 40 4.18 -15.03 1.61
C THR A 40 5.09 -13.84 1.90
N GLN A 41 5.63 -13.23 0.86
CA GLN A 41 6.50 -12.06 0.93
C GLN A 41 5.86 -10.86 0.24
N LEU A 42 6.23 -9.66 0.68
CA LEU A 42 5.78 -8.41 0.07
C LEU A 42 6.82 -7.90 -0.92
N LYS A 43 6.37 -7.53 -2.11
CA LYS A 43 7.17 -6.84 -3.11
C LYS A 43 6.63 -5.45 -3.37
N LEU A 44 7.51 -4.45 -3.19
CA LEU A 44 7.17 -3.06 -3.42
C LEU A 44 7.67 -2.61 -4.80
N ARG A 45 6.82 -1.87 -5.53
CA ARG A 45 7.16 -1.23 -6.80
C ARG A 45 6.79 0.25 -6.76
N PHE A 46 7.76 1.11 -7.03
CA PHE A 46 7.57 2.56 -6.97
C PHE A 46 7.32 3.17 -8.35
N LYS A 47 6.30 4.02 -8.47
CA LYS A 47 6.01 4.78 -9.69
C LYS A 47 5.43 6.15 -9.35
N SER A 48 6.21 7.20 -9.58
CA SER A 48 5.80 8.58 -9.27
C SER A 48 5.40 8.73 -7.79
N GLN A 49 4.14 9.10 -7.48
CA GLN A 49 3.61 9.21 -6.12
C GLN A 49 3.08 7.89 -5.56
N PHE A 50 3.17 6.79 -6.32
CA PHE A 50 2.58 5.51 -5.94
C PHE A 50 3.62 4.49 -5.49
N CYS A 51 3.26 3.75 -4.44
CA CYS A 51 3.90 2.52 -4.03
C CYS A 51 2.90 1.38 -4.24
N TYR A 52 3.19 0.47 -5.16
CA TYR A 52 2.41 -0.74 -5.38
C TYR A 52 2.98 -1.83 -4.50
N VAL A 53 2.10 -2.52 -3.79
CA VAL A 53 2.44 -3.66 -2.94
C VAL A 53 1.80 -4.89 -3.57
N ASP A 54 2.63 -5.86 -3.90
CA ASP A 54 2.21 -7.17 -4.37
C ASP A 54 2.65 -8.22 -3.35
N THR A 55 1.91 -9.31 -3.25
CA THR A 55 2.33 -10.53 -2.57
C THR A 55 2.93 -11.51 -3.57
N PHE A 56 3.84 -12.36 -3.10
CA PHE A 56 4.31 -13.53 -3.84
C PHE A 56 4.69 -14.63 -2.85
N GLU A 57 4.55 -15.88 -3.27
CA GLU A 57 4.92 -17.04 -2.44
C GLU A 57 6.29 -17.60 -2.85
N GLU A 58 7.00 -18.21 -1.90
CA GLU A 58 8.27 -18.88 -2.19
C GLU A 58 8.06 -20.03 -3.19
N GLY A 59 8.72 -19.94 -4.36
CA GLY A 59 8.58 -20.91 -5.45
C GLY A 59 7.59 -20.50 -6.54
N ASP A 60 6.80 -19.44 -6.35
CA ASP A 60 5.98 -18.83 -7.40
C ASP A 60 6.66 -17.55 -7.95
N LEU A 61 6.63 -17.39 -9.27
CA LEU A 61 7.10 -16.18 -9.95
C LEU A 61 5.98 -15.13 -10.10
N ARG A 62 4.73 -15.50 -9.78
CA ARG A 62 3.57 -14.64 -9.93
C ARG A 62 3.50 -13.60 -8.81
N LEU A 63 3.45 -12.34 -9.22
CA LEU A 63 3.09 -11.24 -8.33
C LEU A 63 1.57 -11.10 -8.28
N MET A 64 1.03 -11.14 -7.07
CA MET A 64 -0.38 -10.97 -6.78
C MET A 64 -0.61 -9.56 -6.23
N PRO A 65 -1.29 -8.66 -6.97
CA PRO A 65 -1.52 -7.31 -6.49
C PRO A 65 -2.32 -7.31 -5.17
N LEU A 66 -1.81 -6.62 -4.16
CA LEU A 66 -2.45 -6.50 -2.85
C LEU A 66 -3.07 -5.12 -2.70
N CYS A 67 -2.24 -4.07 -2.76
CA CYS A 67 -2.70 -2.70 -2.61
C CYS A 67 -1.78 -1.70 -3.31
N ARG A 68 -2.26 -0.46 -3.42
CA ARG A 68 -1.50 0.68 -3.94
C ARG A 68 -1.62 1.83 -2.97
N LEU A 69 -0.50 2.24 -2.39
CA LEU A 69 -0.40 3.42 -1.57
C LEU A 69 -0.04 4.64 -2.42
N ARG A 70 -0.55 5.80 -2.03
CA ARG A 70 -0.25 7.11 -2.60
C ARG A 70 0.43 7.98 -1.54
N HIS A 71 1.62 8.45 -1.86
CA HIS A 71 2.46 9.27 -0.98
C HIS A 71 2.04 10.73 -1.02
N PHE A 72 1.86 11.34 0.15
CA PHE A 72 1.76 12.80 0.32
C PHE A 72 2.98 13.35 1.06
N ASN A 73 3.38 12.69 2.15
CA ASN A 73 4.63 12.91 2.84
C ASN A 73 5.04 11.62 3.60
N GLN A 74 6.10 11.68 4.42
CA GLN A 74 6.62 10.50 5.12
C GLN A 74 5.60 9.79 6.03
N GLU A 75 4.65 10.53 6.61
CA GLU A 75 3.66 10.01 7.56
C GLU A 75 2.23 9.96 7.01
N ARG A 76 2.02 10.46 5.78
CA ARG A 76 0.70 10.60 5.16
C ARG A 76 0.65 9.83 3.85
N TRP A 77 -0.08 8.74 3.89
CA TRP A 77 -0.38 7.86 2.78
C TRP A 77 -1.88 7.62 2.72
N SER A 78 -2.46 7.74 1.54
CA SER A 78 -3.75 7.09 1.25
C SER A 78 -3.49 5.75 0.57
N PHE A 79 -4.46 4.85 0.58
CA PHE A 79 -4.29 3.54 -0.03
C PHE A 79 -5.55 3.06 -0.74
N ALA A 80 -5.35 2.12 -1.65
CA ALA A 80 -6.41 1.44 -2.36
C ALA A 80 -6.09 -0.05 -2.42
N VAL A 81 -7.07 -0.90 -2.08
CA VAL A 81 -6.93 -2.35 -2.14
C VAL A 81 -7.22 -2.83 -3.57
N PHE A 82 -6.48 -3.82 -4.03
CA PHE A 82 -6.74 -4.43 -5.33
C PHE A 82 -7.92 -5.40 -5.24
N THR A 83 -8.92 -5.19 -6.10
CA THR A 83 -10.09 -6.06 -6.17
C THR A 83 -10.01 -6.96 -7.38
N TYR A 84 -9.89 -8.26 -7.16
CA TYR A 84 -9.76 -9.25 -8.23
C TYR A 84 -11.03 -9.36 -9.10
N GLY A 85 -12.21 -9.11 -8.54
CA GLY A 85 -13.46 -9.16 -9.31
C GLY A 85 -13.59 -8.07 -10.38
N ASN A 86 -12.99 -6.90 -10.15
CA ASN A 86 -13.05 -5.74 -11.06
C ASN A 86 -11.68 -5.35 -11.64
N GLU A 87 -10.63 -6.12 -11.32
CA GLU A 87 -9.23 -5.90 -11.69
C GLU A 87 -8.75 -4.45 -11.48
N ARG A 88 -9.18 -3.82 -10.38
CA ARG A 88 -8.92 -2.41 -10.10
C ARG A 88 -8.53 -2.15 -8.65
N TYR A 89 -7.80 -1.06 -8.45
CA TYR A 89 -7.51 -0.52 -7.13
C TYR A 89 -8.67 0.35 -6.65
N GLU A 90 -9.34 -0.07 -5.59
CA GLU A 90 -10.46 0.66 -4.99
C GLU A 90 -10.00 1.42 -3.75
N PRO A 91 -10.29 2.73 -3.63
CA PRO A 91 -9.89 3.52 -2.46
C PRO A 91 -10.46 2.94 -1.16
N CYS A 92 -9.66 2.95 -0.11
CA CYS A 92 -10.06 2.49 1.22
C CYS A 92 -9.79 3.55 2.29
N TRP A 93 -10.50 3.41 3.41
CA TRP A 93 -10.34 4.23 4.60
C TRP A 93 -9.62 3.44 5.68
N PHE A 94 -8.93 4.16 6.56
CA PHE A 94 -8.34 3.57 7.75
C PHE A 94 -9.44 3.23 8.77
N PRO A 95 -9.19 2.30 9.73
CA PRO A 95 -10.20 1.89 10.71
C PRO A 95 -10.72 3.02 11.60
N ASP A 96 -9.93 4.08 11.76
CA ASP A 96 -10.30 5.29 12.49
C ASP A 96 -11.16 6.27 11.66
N GLY A 97 -11.55 5.88 10.44
CA GLY A 97 -12.32 6.69 9.49
C GLY A 97 -11.49 7.74 8.75
N LYS A 98 -10.18 7.83 8.99
CA LYS A 98 -9.33 8.77 8.25
C LYS A 98 -9.09 8.27 6.83
N SER A 99 -8.81 9.21 5.94
CA SER A 99 -8.42 8.93 4.57
C SER A 99 -6.91 8.75 4.39
N GLU A 100 -6.13 9.05 5.42
CA GLU A 100 -4.68 9.05 5.39
C GLU A 100 -4.11 8.52 6.70
N GLY A 101 -2.97 7.85 6.59
CA GLY A 101 -2.25 7.29 7.72
C GLY A 101 -0.83 6.87 7.32
N THR A 102 -0.20 6.05 8.15
CA THR A 102 1.15 5.56 7.89
C THR A 102 1.15 4.39 6.90
N LEU A 103 2.34 4.07 6.37
CA LEU A 103 2.56 2.89 5.54
C LEU A 103 2.11 1.62 6.27
N GLU A 104 2.53 1.46 7.53
CA GLU A 104 2.26 0.30 8.36
C GLU A 104 0.76 0.16 8.65
N ALA A 105 0.07 1.28 8.94
CA ALA A 105 -1.37 1.27 9.16
C ALA A 105 -2.14 0.85 7.89
N ALA A 106 -1.65 1.23 6.70
CA ALA A 106 -2.25 0.79 5.45
C ALA A 106 -1.99 -0.71 5.20
N LEU A 107 -0.79 -1.20 5.50
CA LEU A 107 -0.45 -2.62 5.41
C LEU A 107 -1.29 -3.49 6.36
N GLU A 108 -1.56 -3.03 7.59
CA GLU A 108 -2.46 -3.70 8.55
C GLU A 108 -3.87 -3.90 7.98
N VAL A 109 -4.42 -2.90 7.28
CA VAL A 109 -5.73 -3.06 6.64
C VAL A 109 -5.64 -4.04 5.46
N CYS A 110 -4.55 -3.95 4.69
CA CYS A 110 -4.38 -4.76 3.48
C CYS A 110 -4.07 -6.22 3.77
N GLU A 111 -3.48 -6.56 4.93
CA GLU A 111 -3.08 -7.94 5.22
C GLU A 111 -4.27 -8.91 5.32
N GLN A 112 -5.47 -8.38 5.59
CA GLN A 112 -6.71 -9.16 5.59
C GLN A 112 -7.06 -9.77 4.23
N PHE A 113 -6.44 -9.27 3.14
CA PHE A 113 -6.62 -9.75 1.78
C PHE A 113 -5.48 -10.67 1.31
N ILE A 114 -4.52 -10.98 2.19
CA ILE A 114 -3.50 -11.98 1.92
C ILE A 114 -4.16 -13.36 2.05
N VAL A 115 -4.15 -14.11 0.96
CA VAL A 115 -4.64 -15.49 0.84
C VAL A 115 -3.52 -16.49 0.96
#